data_AF-A0A0C9US88-F1
#
_entry.id   AF-A0A0C9US88-F1
#
_cell.length_a   1.000
_cell.length_b   1.000
_cell.length_c   1.000
_cell.angle_alpha   90.00
_cell.angle_beta   90.00
_cell.angle_gamma   90.00
#
_symmetry.space_group_name_H-M   'P 1'
#
loop_
_entity.id
_entity.type
_entity.pdbx_description
1 polymer ?
#
loop_
_entity_poly.entity_id
_entity_poly.type
_entity_poly.pdbx_seq_one_letter_code
_entity_poly.pdbx_strand_id
1 'polypeptide(L)'
;MEHILTDCDFSGKDSVFTEQSWSHTGKPWTKPSLGLIVGCSLHMYTNEEGRVDSGLSCLYTIIMSEGAHFIWNTQNEWRIGTQGNLAKLPQPGELCNKWLTVMSKYLGVNLDSRYNRTR
;
A
#
# COMPACT_ATOMS: atom_id res chain seq x y z
N MET A 1 11.26 7.65 -9.92
CA MET A 1 10.76 6.57 -9.06
C MET A 1 10.15 7.14 -7.79
N GLU A 2 10.86 7.97 -7.02
CA GLU A 2 10.33 8.69 -5.85
C GLU A 2 8.99 9.38 -6.12
N HIS A 3 8.95 10.35 -7.03
CA HIS A 3 7.70 11.05 -7.38
C HIS A 3 6.53 10.11 -7.72
N ILE A 4 6.78 8.99 -8.42
CA ILE A 4 5.74 8.02 -8.78
C ILE A 4 5.17 7.31 -7.54
N LEU A 5 6.04 6.97 -6.59
CA LEU A 5 5.72 6.20 -5.40
C LEU A 5 5.15 7.06 -4.25
N THR A 6 5.57 8.32 -4.13
CA THR A 6 5.26 9.18 -2.97
C THR A 6 4.36 10.37 -3.28
N ASP A 7 4.39 10.89 -4.51
CA ASP A 7 3.80 12.20 -4.83
C ASP A 7 2.84 12.19 -6.03
N CYS A 8 2.81 11.14 -6.83
CA CYS A 8 2.00 11.07 -8.04
C CYS A 8 0.53 10.77 -7.70
N ASP A 9 -0.37 11.70 -8.02
CA ASP A 9 -1.80 11.53 -7.78
C ASP A 9 -2.45 10.45 -8.67
N PHE A 10 -1.82 10.18 -9.82
CA PHE A 10 -2.31 9.19 -10.80
C PHE A 10 -1.90 7.75 -10.48
N SER A 11 -1.03 7.55 -9.49
CA SER A 11 -0.41 6.25 -9.23
C SER A 11 -1.21 5.37 -8.26
N GLY A 12 -2.32 5.88 -7.71
CA GLY A 12 -3.14 5.16 -6.74
C GLY A 12 -2.52 5.07 -5.35
N LYS A 13 -1.52 5.91 -5.04
CA LYS A 13 -0.88 5.97 -3.70
C LYS A 13 -1.91 6.13 -2.58
N ASP A 14 -2.97 6.90 -2.83
CA ASP A 14 -4.04 7.18 -1.87
C ASP A 14 -4.99 5.99 -1.69
N SER A 15 -4.85 4.92 -2.47
CA SER A 15 -5.57 3.65 -2.28
C SER A 15 -4.71 2.62 -1.54
N VAL A 16 -3.39 2.72 -1.70
CA VAL A 16 -2.41 1.72 -1.25
C VAL A 16 -1.81 2.09 0.11
N PHE A 17 -1.25 3.30 0.20
CA PHE A 17 -0.58 3.85 1.37
C PHE A 17 -1.54 4.63 2.27
N THR A 18 -2.73 4.07 2.46
CA THR A 18 -3.74 4.72 3.29
C THR A 18 -3.52 4.47 4.76
N GLU A 19 -3.94 5.46 5.55
CA GLU A 19 -4.21 5.28 6.96
C GLU A 19 -5.18 4.11 7.19
N GLN A 20 -6.08 3.78 6.26
CA GLN A 20 -6.99 2.63 6.36
C GLN A 20 -6.28 1.26 6.32
N SER A 21 -5.25 1.10 5.48
CA SER A 21 -4.40 -0.11 5.48
C SER A 21 -3.76 -0.35 6.85
N TRP A 22 -3.49 0.74 7.58
CA TRP A 22 -2.74 0.75 8.83
C TRP A 22 -3.61 0.97 10.08
N SER A 23 -4.84 1.45 9.93
CA SER A 23 -5.67 1.95 11.04
C SER A 23 -6.03 0.86 12.03
N HIS A 24 -6.07 -0.39 11.58
CA HIS A 24 -6.31 -1.55 12.43
C HIS A 24 -5.18 -1.83 13.44
N THR A 25 -4.00 -1.26 13.24
CA THR A 25 -2.85 -1.44 14.15
C THR A 25 -2.92 -0.55 15.39
N GLY A 26 -3.73 0.53 15.35
CA GLY A 26 -3.77 1.55 16.41
C GLY A 26 -2.47 2.34 16.56
N LYS A 27 -1.53 2.21 15.62
CA LYS A 27 -0.24 2.92 15.62
C LYS A 27 -0.27 4.12 14.68
N PRO A 28 0.53 5.17 14.94
CA PRO A 28 0.63 6.31 14.04
C PRO A 28 1.13 5.84 12.67
N TRP A 29 0.44 6.27 11.61
CA TRP A 29 0.88 6.04 10.24
C TRP A 29 2.02 7.01 9.92
N THR A 30 3.13 6.50 9.42
CA THR A 30 4.24 7.33 8.92
C THR A 30 4.09 7.48 7.42
N LYS A 31 4.04 8.72 6.93
CA LYS A 31 3.96 8.99 5.49
C LYS A 31 5.15 8.31 4.77
N PRO A 32 4.91 7.51 3.72
CA PRO A 32 5.98 6.86 2.98
C PRO A 32 6.92 7.88 2.32
N SER A 33 8.21 7.60 2.41
CA SER A 33 9.26 8.22 1.60
C SER A 33 10.01 7.14 0.84
N LEU A 34 10.75 7.50 -0.22
CA LEU A 34 11.55 6.50 -0.94
C LEU A 34 12.54 5.79 0.01
N GLY A 35 13.14 6.52 0.94
CA GLY A 35 14.04 5.95 1.95
C GLY A 35 13.32 4.96 2.88
N LEU A 36 12.10 5.27 3.33
CA LEU A 36 11.31 4.36 4.16
C LEU A 36 10.84 3.12 3.38
N ILE A 37 10.54 3.26 2.09
CA ILE A 37 10.14 2.13 1.23
C ILE A 37 11.33 1.19 1.01
N VAL A 38 12.49 1.71 0.62
CA VAL A 38 13.68 0.88 0.38
C VAL A 38 14.23 0.29 1.67
N GLY A 39 14.14 1.03 2.79
CA GLY A 39 14.59 0.60 4.11
C GLY A 39 13.51 -0.09 4.96
N CYS A 40 12.36 -0.46 4.40
CA CYS A 40 11.22 -0.93 5.20
C CYS A 40 11.53 -2.16 6.06
N SER A 41 12.38 -3.07 5.58
CA SER A 41 12.80 -4.28 6.30
C SER A 41 13.69 -4.00 7.52
N LEU A 42 14.25 -2.79 7.63
CA LEU A 42 15.06 -2.37 8.78
C LEU A 42 14.22 -1.71 9.87
N HIS A 43 12.97 -1.37 9.58
CA HIS A 43 12.09 -0.72 10.53
C HIS A 43 11.47 -1.75 11.47
N MET A 44 11.78 -1.64 12.77
CA MET A 44 11.24 -2.51 13.81
C MET A 44 10.32 -1.73 14.71
N TYR A 45 9.07 -2.18 14.82
CA TYR A 45 8.15 -1.70 15.84
C TYR A 45 8.39 -2.44 17.15
N THR A 46 8.30 -1.73 18.26
CA THR A 46 8.35 -2.31 19.59
C THR A 46 7.01 -2.17 20.32
N ASN A 47 6.69 -3.15 21.15
CA ASN A 47 5.56 -3.07 22.07
C ASN A 47 5.89 -2.16 23.26
N GLU A 48 4.93 -1.97 24.17
CA GLU A 48 5.08 -1.11 25.36
C GLU A 48 6.15 -1.62 26.34
N GLU A 49 6.53 -2.89 26.24
CA GLU A 49 7.57 -3.54 27.04
C GLU A 49 8.97 -3.42 26.41
N GLY A 50 9.09 -2.71 25.27
CA GLY A 50 10.33 -2.56 24.52
C GLY A 50 10.77 -3.78 23.72
N ARG A 51 9.92 -4.80 23.59
CA ARG A 51 10.17 -6.00 22.78
C ARG A 51 9.74 -5.75 21.34
N VAL A 52 10.46 -6.34 20.39
CA VAL A 52 10.11 -6.25 18.96
C VAL A 52 8.75 -6.92 18.71
N ASP A 53 7.83 -6.16 18.14
CA ASP A 53 6.57 -6.67 17.61
C ASP A 53 6.83 -7.15 16.16
N SER A 54 7.11 -8.44 16.04
CA SER A 54 7.42 -9.07 14.75
C SER A 54 6.24 -9.04 13.79
N GLY A 55 5.00 -9.14 14.29
CA GLY A 55 3.79 -9.11 13.47
C GLY A 55 3.59 -7.73 12.86
N LEU A 56 3.71 -6.68 13.66
CA LEU A 56 3.56 -5.30 13.21
C LEU A 56 4.70 -4.88 12.26
N SER A 57 5.93 -5.28 12.56
CA SER A 57 7.10 -5.02 11.69
C SER A 57 7.00 -5.76 10.35
N CYS A 58 6.50 -7.00 10.37
CA CYS A 58 6.23 -7.78 9.17
C CYS A 58 5.11 -7.12 8.33
N LEU A 59 4.01 -6.73 8.96
CA LEU A 59 2.90 -6.05 8.29
C LEU A 59 3.37 -4.75 7.62
N TYR A 60 4.15 -3.94 8.32
CA TYR A 60 4.75 -2.72 7.77
C TYR A 60 5.61 -3.01 6.55
N THR A 61 6.49 -4.01 6.65
CA THR A 61 7.36 -4.41 5.54
C THR A 61 6.53 -4.81 4.32
N ILE A 62 5.50 -5.64 4.50
CA ILE A 62 4.60 -6.08 3.43
C ILE A 62 3.90 -4.87 2.79
N ILE A 63 3.27 -4.00 3.58
CA ILE A 63 2.54 -2.83 3.04
C ILE A 63 3.49 -1.94 2.24
N MET A 64 4.69 -1.69 2.75
CA MET A 64 5.66 -0.81 2.11
C MET A 64 6.24 -1.42 0.82
N SER A 65 6.67 -2.68 0.85
CA SER A 65 7.29 -3.34 -0.30
C SER A 65 6.27 -3.69 -1.39
N GLU A 66 5.15 -4.31 -1.01
CA GLU A 66 4.10 -4.68 -1.96
C GLU A 66 3.35 -3.45 -2.48
N GLY A 67 3.16 -2.44 -1.63
CA GLY A 67 2.55 -1.18 -2.05
C GLY A 67 3.37 -0.47 -3.11
N ALA A 68 4.70 -0.39 -2.90
CA ALA A 68 5.59 0.19 -3.89
C ALA A 68 5.62 -0.61 -5.20
N HIS A 69 5.64 -1.94 -5.12
CA HIS A 69 5.58 -2.82 -6.28
C HIS A 69 4.26 -2.66 -7.06
N PHE A 70 3.13 -2.63 -6.35
CA PHE A 70 1.80 -2.47 -6.93
C PHE A 70 1.66 -1.14 -7.66
N ILE A 71 2.08 -0.04 -7.03
CA ILE A 71 2.05 1.31 -7.64
C ILE A 71 2.93 1.34 -8.89
N TRP A 72 4.14 0.81 -8.80
CA TRP A 72 5.07 0.74 -9.93
C TRP A 72 4.50 -0.07 -11.10
N ASN A 73 3.93 -1.24 -10.81
CA ASN A 73 3.35 -2.11 -11.83
C ASN A 73 2.14 -1.45 -12.51
N THR A 74 1.22 -0.90 -11.71
CA THR A 74 0.05 -0.16 -12.21
C THR A 74 0.46 0.99 -13.14
N GLN A 75 1.47 1.76 -12.73
CA GLN A 75 1.97 2.86 -13.54
C GLN A 75 2.58 2.38 -14.85
N ASN A 76 3.31 1.27 -14.85
CA ASN A 76 3.91 0.70 -16.05
C ASN A 76 2.85 0.10 -16.99
N GLU A 77 1.86 -0.61 -16.46
CA GLU A 77 0.73 -1.12 -17.24
C GLU A 77 0.02 0.02 -17.98
N TRP A 78 -0.23 1.14 -17.30
CA TRP A 78 -0.81 2.32 -17.94
C TRP A 78 0.17 2.97 -18.93
N ARG A 79 1.36 3.37 -18.49
CA ARG A 79 2.28 4.18 -19.29
C ARG A 79 2.84 3.42 -20.50
N ILE A 80 3.19 2.16 -20.33
CA ILE A 80 3.80 1.32 -21.37
C ILE A 80 2.72 0.53 -22.10
N GLY A 81 1.87 -0.18 -21.36
CA GLY A 81 0.84 -1.05 -21.94
C GLY A 81 -0.27 -0.29 -22.67
N THR A 82 -0.62 0.91 -22.21
CA THR A 82 -1.64 1.76 -22.86
C THR A 82 -1.07 3.00 -23.55
N GLN A 83 0.27 3.11 -23.62
CA GLN A 83 0.97 4.29 -24.14
C GLN A 83 0.60 5.61 -23.41
N GLY A 84 0.18 5.51 -22.14
CA GLY A 84 -0.23 6.67 -21.35
C GLY A 84 -1.58 7.27 -21.78
N ASN A 85 -2.47 6.47 -22.37
CA ASN A 85 -3.78 6.94 -22.79
C ASN A 85 -4.63 7.36 -21.58
N LEU A 86 -5.04 8.64 -21.55
CA LEU A 86 -5.86 9.22 -20.48
C LEU A 86 -7.23 8.55 -20.35
N ALA A 87 -7.80 8.02 -21.43
CA ALA A 87 -9.09 7.31 -21.38
C ALA A 87 -8.99 5.95 -20.67
N LYS A 88 -7.78 5.42 -20.50
CA LYS A 88 -7.49 4.17 -19.80
C LYS A 88 -6.80 4.41 -18.46
N LEU A 89 -6.91 5.62 -17.92
CA LEU A 89 -6.36 5.95 -16.61
C LEU A 89 -7.00 5.03 -15.55
N PRO A 90 -6.19 4.36 -14.72
CA PRO A 90 -6.72 3.51 -13.65
C PRO A 90 -7.65 4.29 -12.73
N GLN A 91 -8.83 3.73 -12.48
CA GLN A 91 -9.83 4.36 -11.61
C GLN A 91 -9.51 4.07 -10.14
N PRO A 92 -9.62 5.05 -9.22
CA PRO A 92 -9.28 4.85 -7.81
C PRO A 92 -9.98 3.66 -7.14
N GLY A 93 -11.26 3.42 -7.46
CA GLY A 93 -12.01 2.28 -6.90
C GLY A 93 -11.51 0.91 -7.39
N GLU A 94 -11.07 0.82 -8.65
CA GLU A 94 -10.49 -0.41 -9.20
C GLU A 94 -9.14 -0.72 -8.54
N LEU A 95 -8.32 0.32 -8.32
CA LEU A 95 -7.05 0.21 -7.63
C LEU A 95 -7.23 -0.23 -6.18
N CYS A 96 -8.20 0.32 -5.45
CA CYS A 96 -8.55 -0.14 -4.10
C CYS A 96 -8.91 -1.64 -4.08
N ASN A 97 -9.80 -2.09 -4.97
CA ASN A 97 -10.23 -3.49 -5.00
C ASN A 97 -9.07 -4.45 -5.36
N LYS A 98 -8.23 -4.05 -6.33
CA LYS A 98 -7.02 -4.80 -6.68
C LYS A 98 -6.04 -4.86 -5.50
N TRP A 99 -5.82 -3.74 -4.82
CA TRP A 99 -4.95 -3.68 -3.64
C TRP A 99 -5.47 -4.55 -2.49
N LEU A 100 -6.78 -4.52 -2.20
CA LEU A 100 -7.40 -5.40 -1.19
C LEU A 100 -7.23 -6.88 -1.54
N THR A 101 -7.28 -7.23 -2.82
CA THR A 101 -7.03 -8.61 -3.29
C THR A 101 -5.58 -9.02 -3.02
N VAL A 102 -4.61 -8.13 -3.29
CA VAL A 102 -3.18 -8.36 -2.97
C VAL A 102 -3.00 -8.55 -1.46
N MET A 103 -3.54 -7.65 -0.64
CA MET A 103 -3.41 -7.73 0.82
C MET A 103 -4.09 -8.96 1.42
N SER A 104 -5.25 -9.37 0.88
CA SER A 104 -5.94 -10.58 1.34
C SER A 104 -5.10 -11.85 1.14
N LYS A 105 -4.25 -11.90 0.10
CA LYS A 105 -3.31 -13.00 -0.13
C LYS A 105 -2.26 -13.11 0.99
N TYR A 106 -1.77 -11.98 1.49
CA TYR A 106 -0.74 -11.95 2.53
C TYR A 106 -1.31 -12.12 3.94
N LEU A 107 -2.53 -11.65 4.19
CA LEU A 107 -3.15 -11.69 5.51
C LEU A 107 -4.00 -12.94 5.77
N GLY A 108 -4.31 -13.73 4.74
CA GLY A 108 -5.15 -14.93 4.87
C GLY A 108 -6.60 -14.65 5.29
N VAL A 109 -7.01 -13.37 5.30
CA VAL A 109 -8.37 -12.89 5.65
C VAL A 109 -8.93 -12.15 4.45
N ASN A 110 -10.16 -12.47 4.05
CA ASN A 110 -10.86 -11.80 2.96
C ASN A 110 -11.30 -10.38 3.41
N LEU A 111 -10.55 -9.36 3.01
CA LEU A 111 -10.80 -7.97 3.34
C LEU A 111 -11.95 -7.34 2.52
N ASP A 112 -12.37 -7.99 1.44
CA ASP A 112 -13.37 -7.52 0.47
C ASP A 112 -14.78 -7.39 1.12
N SER A 113 -15.09 -8.26 2.07
CA SER A 113 -16.39 -8.29 2.77
C SER A 113 -16.64 -7.11 3.73
N ARG A 114 -15.58 -6.38 4.13
CA ARG A 114 -15.68 -5.27 5.10
C ARG A 114 -15.78 -3.90 4.45
N TYR A 115 -15.31 -3.76 3.20
CA TYR A 115 -15.40 -2.49 2.44
C TYR A 115 -16.84 -2.12 2.09
N ASN A 116 -17.71 -3.10 1.83
CA ASN A 116 -19.12 -2.87 1.49
C ASN A 116 -20.04 -2.57 2.69
N ARG A 117 -19.52 -2.44 3.91
CA ARG A 117 -20.35 -2.20 5.12
C ARG A 117 -20.27 -0.76 5.66
N THR A 118 -19.47 0.11 5.05
CA THR A 118 -19.28 1.51 5.48
C THR A 118 -19.71 2.54 4.43
N ARG A 119 -20.63 2.18 3.54
CA ARG A 119 -21.34 3.14 2.69
C ARG A 119 -22.82 3.22 3.04
#